data_AF-A0A315XCG6-F1
#
_entry.id   AF-A0A315XCG6-F1
#
_cell.length_a   1.000
_cell.length_b   1.000
_cell.length_c   1.000
_cell.angle_alpha   90.00
_cell.angle_beta   90.00
_cell.angle_gamma   90.00
#
_symmetry.space_group_name_H-M   'P 1'
#
loop_
_entity.id
_entity.type
_entity.pdbx_description
1 polymer ?
#
loop_
_entity_poly.entity_id
_entity_poly.type
_entity_poly.pdbx_seq_one_letter_code
_entity_poly.pdbx_strand_id
1 'polypeptide(L)'
;MSQRGSTNISVLTAIIFVAIIFIAGVYVGQEIKNFYRLNEITGQALRIIERSKQETSTGSSLVLSDPTSFMDCVRLGNPVVGADPSTCISAKGELFTGESGNAKAKADLVKLNSIIPYQKISSPMLISGQARGTWFFEGSFPIMITDWDGKIIGQGVAKADGEWMTEDFVPFYVSITFEKPTVYNNGSLILKKDNPSGLPANDDALEIPIVFSRE
;
A
#
# COMPACT_ATOMS: atom_id res chain seq x y z
N MET A 1 -61.32 1.40 75.58
CA MET A 1 -62.05 1.90 74.40
C MET A 1 -61.06 2.71 73.58
N SER A 2 -60.40 2.09 72.58
CA SER A 2 -59.29 2.68 71.83
C SER A 2 -59.74 2.89 70.38
N GLN A 3 -60.00 4.13 70.00
CA GLN A 3 -60.17 4.56 68.61
C GLN A 3 -59.09 5.61 68.31
N ARG A 4 -57.98 5.19 67.70
CA ARG A 4 -57.04 6.04 66.96
C ARG A 4 -56.12 5.13 66.16
N GLY A 5 -56.34 5.00 64.85
CA GLY A 5 -55.46 4.19 64.00
C GLY A 5 -55.87 4.03 62.53
N SER A 6 -57.13 4.28 62.17
CA SER A 6 -57.62 3.95 60.82
C SER A 6 -57.54 5.07 59.78
N THR A 7 -57.40 6.35 60.16
CA THR A 7 -57.42 7.47 59.20
C THR A 7 -56.06 7.78 58.56
N ASN A 8 -54.94 7.39 59.17
CA ASN A 8 -53.60 7.73 58.64
C ASN A 8 -53.14 6.80 57.51
N ILE A 9 -53.57 5.52 57.50
CA ILE A 9 -53.13 4.54 56.50
C ILE A 9 -53.73 4.85 55.12
N SER A 10 -55.00 5.26 55.03
CA SER A 10 -55.65 5.60 53.75
C SER A 10 -55.12 6.90 53.12
N VAL A 11 -54.67 7.87 53.95
CA VAL A 11 -54.06 9.10 53.44
C VAL A 11 -52.64 8.83 52.92
N LEU A 12 -51.89 7.98 53.63
CA LEU A 12 -50.53 7.60 53.22
C LEU A 12 -50.52 6.81 51.91
N THR A 13 -51.45 5.88 51.70
CA THR A 13 -51.55 5.13 50.44
C THR A 13 -51.94 6.02 49.26
N ALA A 14 -52.82 6.99 49.47
CA ALA A 14 -53.17 7.98 48.44
C ALA A 14 -51.98 8.86 48.05
N ILE A 15 -51.18 9.32 49.03
CA ILE A 15 -49.97 10.12 48.78
C ILE A 15 -48.92 9.33 47.99
N ILE A 16 -48.71 8.05 48.35
CA ILE A 16 -47.77 7.17 47.64
C ILE A 16 -48.22 6.96 46.18
N PHE A 17 -49.51 6.75 45.94
CA PHE A 17 -50.03 6.54 44.59
C PHE A 17 -49.87 7.78 43.71
N VAL A 18 -50.15 8.97 44.25
CA VAL A 18 -49.93 10.26 43.55
C VAL A 18 -48.44 10.48 43.27
N ALA A 19 -47.55 10.15 44.21
CA ALA A 19 -46.11 10.26 44.01
C ALA A 19 -45.59 9.30 42.92
N ILE A 20 -46.09 8.06 42.86
CA ILE A 20 -45.73 7.10 41.82
C ILE A 20 -46.19 7.58 40.44
N ILE A 21 -47.42 8.12 40.31
CA ILE A 21 -47.90 8.68 39.05
C ILE A 21 -47.02 9.86 38.61
N PHE A 22 -46.63 10.75 39.54
CA PHE A 22 -45.75 11.86 39.24
C PHE A 22 -44.37 11.41 38.77
N ILE A 23 -43.76 10.44 39.45
CA ILE A 23 -42.43 9.89 39.08
C ILE A 23 -42.50 9.19 37.73
N ALA A 24 -43.54 8.38 37.47
CA ALA A 24 -43.75 7.74 36.18
C ALA A 24 -43.93 8.77 35.06
N GLY A 25 -44.70 9.84 35.30
CA GLY A 25 -44.87 10.94 34.35
C GLY A 25 -43.57 11.68 34.03
N VAL A 26 -42.73 11.94 35.05
CA VAL A 26 -41.41 12.56 34.86
C VAL A 26 -40.47 11.64 34.08
N TYR A 27 -40.44 10.34 34.40
CA TYR A 27 -39.60 9.35 33.73
C TYR A 27 -39.96 9.21 32.24
N VAL A 28 -41.26 9.06 31.93
CA VAL A 28 -41.76 9.01 30.55
C VAL A 28 -41.45 10.31 29.81
N GLY A 29 -41.60 11.47 30.46
CA GLY A 29 -41.25 12.77 29.88
C GLY A 29 -39.76 12.93 29.57
N GLN A 30 -38.88 12.31 30.36
CA GLN A 30 -37.42 12.31 30.11
C GLN A 30 -37.04 11.43 28.92
N GLU A 31 -37.57 10.21 28.84
CA GLU A 31 -37.32 9.29 27.71
C GLU A 31 -37.76 9.88 26.38
N ILE A 32 -38.94 10.53 26.36
CA ILE A 32 -39.45 11.20 25.15
C ILE A 32 -38.52 12.33 24.71
N LYS A 33 -38.01 13.15 25.64
CA LYS A 33 -37.04 14.22 25.30
C LYS A 33 -35.72 13.67 24.76
N ASN A 34 -35.23 12.56 25.30
CA ASN A 34 -34.02 11.89 24.83
C ASN A 34 -34.21 11.33 23.42
N PHE A 35 -35.36 10.72 23.14
CA PHE A 35 -35.70 10.21 21.80
C PHE A 35 -35.75 11.34 20.76
N TYR A 36 -36.39 12.47 21.07
CA TYR A 36 -36.44 13.62 20.16
C TYR A 36 -35.04 14.23 19.92
N ARG A 37 -34.20 14.35 20.95
CA ARG A 37 -32.80 14.80 20.83
C ARG A 37 -31.99 13.89 19.90
N LEU A 38 -32.15 12.57 20.03
CA LEU A 38 -31.42 11.60 19.21
C LEU A 38 -31.82 11.69 17.74
N ASN A 39 -33.12 11.84 17.45
CA ASN A 39 -33.62 11.99 16.08
C ASN A 39 -33.17 13.32 15.42
N GLU A 40 -33.02 14.38 16.20
CA GLU A 40 -32.49 15.65 15.69
C GLU A 40 -31.01 15.55 15.32
N ILE A 41 -30.20 14.87 16.15
CA ILE A 41 -28.78 14.63 15.91
C ILE A 41 -28.57 13.71 14.69
N THR A 42 -29.32 12.62 14.58
CA THR A 42 -29.23 11.71 13.42
C THR A 42 -29.66 12.41 12.13
N GLY A 43 -30.72 13.23 12.18
CA GLY A 43 -31.15 14.05 11.05
C GLY A 43 -30.11 15.08 10.60
N GLN A 44 -29.40 15.72 11.54
CA GLN A 44 -28.31 16.65 11.21
C GLN A 44 -27.09 15.93 10.61
N ALA A 45 -26.69 14.78 11.17
CA ALA A 45 -25.58 13.97 10.66
C ALA A 45 -25.85 13.48 9.22
N LEU A 46 -27.07 13.02 8.92
CA LEU A 46 -27.47 12.60 7.57
C LEU A 46 -27.36 13.74 6.55
N ARG A 47 -27.78 14.96 6.90
CA ARG A 47 -27.67 16.13 6.02
C ARG A 47 -26.21 16.52 5.72
N ILE A 48 -25.30 16.32 6.67
CA ILE A 48 -23.87 16.55 6.48
C ILE A 48 -23.29 15.51 5.52
N ILE A 49 -23.65 14.22 5.71
CA ILE A 49 -23.22 13.14 4.82
C ILE A 49 -23.77 13.35 3.40
N GLU A 50 -25.01 13.79 3.25
CA GLU A 50 -25.63 14.07 1.95
C GLU A 50 -24.99 15.29 1.26
N ARG A 51 -24.62 16.33 2.01
CA ARG A 51 -23.87 17.49 1.50
C ARG A 51 -22.46 17.09 1.04
N SER A 52 -21.77 16.21 1.77
CA SER A 52 -20.45 15.69 1.35
C SER A 52 -20.49 14.85 0.07
N LYS A 53 -21.62 14.20 -0.24
CA LYS A 53 -21.80 13.46 -1.50
C LYS A 53 -22.06 14.38 -2.70
N GLN A 54 -22.58 15.59 -2.48
CA GLN A 54 -22.87 16.55 -3.56
C GLN A 54 -21.66 17.41 -3.95
N GLU A 55 -20.68 17.62 -3.05
CA GLU A 55 -19.43 18.34 -3.39
C GLU A 55 -18.46 17.49 -4.24
N THR A 56 -18.75 16.21 -4.48
CA THR A 56 -17.97 15.32 -5.36
C THR A 56 -18.46 15.26 -6.80
N SER A 57 -19.47 16.05 -7.20
CA SER A 57 -20.06 15.98 -8.55
C SER A 57 -20.23 17.33 -9.26
N THR A 58 -19.30 18.27 -9.08
CA THR A 58 -19.15 19.42 -9.98
C THR A 58 -17.92 19.22 -10.86
N GLY A 59 -18.17 18.66 -12.05
CA GLY A 59 -17.42 18.90 -13.30
C GLY A 59 -15.89 19.01 -13.21
N SER A 60 -15.20 17.89 -12.96
CA SER A 60 -13.85 17.72 -13.49
C SER A 60 -13.96 17.44 -14.99
N SER A 61 -13.94 18.50 -15.80
CA SER A 61 -13.23 18.41 -17.08
C SER A 61 -11.89 17.76 -16.76
N LEU A 62 -11.51 16.68 -17.43
CA LEU A 62 -10.26 15.94 -17.20
C LEU A 62 -9.06 16.89 -17.26
N VAL A 63 -8.78 17.59 -16.15
CA VAL A 63 -7.48 18.11 -15.85
C VAL A 63 -6.68 16.85 -15.60
N LEU A 64 -5.98 16.37 -16.64
CA LEU A 64 -4.83 15.51 -16.43
C LEU A 64 -4.04 16.21 -15.33
N SER A 65 -4.05 15.63 -14.12
CA SER A 65 -3.28 16.17 -13.02
C SER A 65 -1.84 16.13 -13.51
N ASP A 66 -1.27 17.30 -13.78
CA ASP A 66 0.12 17.38 -14.20
C ASP A 66 0.98 16.75 -13.10
N PRO A 67 1.95 15.90 -13.44
CA PRO A 67 2.82 15.30 -12.44
C PRO A 67 3.60 16.40 -11.72
N THR A 68 3.63 16.36 -10.39
CA THR A 68 4.42 17.30 -9.57
C THR A 68 5.73 16.69 -9.08
N SER A 69 5.93 15.40 -9.30
CA SER A 69 7.10 14.64 -8.91
C SER A 69 7.36 13.49 -9.88
N PHE A 70 8.55 12.89 -9.79
CA PHE A 70 8.89 11.68 -10.53
C PHE A 70 7.87 10.56 -10.32
N MET A 71 7.50 10.28 -9.06
CA MET A 71 6.54 9.22 -8.77
C MET A 71 5.12 9.56 -9.24
N ASP A 72 4.74 10.83 -9.30
CA ASP A 72 3.47 11.22 -9.95
C ASP A 72 3.52 10.91 -11.44
N CYS A 73 4.62 11.28 -12.11
CA CYS A 73 4.82 11.02 -13.53
C CYS A 73 4.72 9.52 -13.83
N VAL A 74 5.40 8.67 -13.07
CA VAL A 74 5.36 7.21 -13.20
C VAL A 74 3.95 6.66 -12.93
N ARG A 75 3.26 7.13 -11.88
CA ARG A 75 1.91 6.66 -11.52
C ARG A 75 0.87 7.00 -12.57
N LEU A 76 1.04 8.12 -13.27
CA LEU A 76 0.22 8.50 -14.41
C LEU A 76 0.49 7.64 -15.66
N GLY A 77 1.43 6.70 -15.61
CA GLY A 77 1.72 5.77 -16.69
C GLY A 77 2.61 6.35 -17.80
N ASN A 78 3.26 7.48 -17.54
CA ASN A 78 4.21 8.07 -18.46
C ASN A 78 5.47 7.18 -18.61
N PRO A 79 6.17 7.24 -19.76
CA PRO A 79 7.37 6.43 -19.99
C PRO A 79 8.53 6.86 -19.10
N VAL A 80 9.25 5.87 -18.58
CA VAL A 80 10.54 6.05 -17.89
C VAL A 80 11.66 5.66 -18.86
N VAL A 81 12.70 6.48 -18.92
CA VAL A 81 13.90 6.27 -19.73
C VAL A 81 15.14 6.40 -18.86
N GLY A 82 16.21 5.69 -19.27
CA GLY A 82 17.48 5.71 -18.55
C GLY A 82 17.51 4.80 -17.32
N ALA A 83 18.60 4.06 -17.17
CA ALA A 83 18.83 3.23 -16.00
C ALA A 83 19.40 4.04 -14.82
N ASP A 84 20.26 5.03 -15.09
CA ASP A 84 20.78 5.97 -14.09
C ASP A 84 21.22 7.29 -14.77
N PRO A 85 20.63 8.45 -14.42
CA PRO A 85 19.46 8.58 -13.56
C PRO A 85 18.18 8.23 -14.32
N SER A 86 17.22 7.59 -13.64
CA SER A 86 15.93 7.27 -14.25
C SER A 86 15.08 8.52 -14.41
N THR A 87 14.59 8.75 -15.62
CA THR A 87 13.86 9.97 -16.00
C THR A 87 12.49 9.61 -16.55
N CYS A 88 11.42 10.14 -15.95
CA CYS A 88 10.06 10.04 -16.43
C CYS A 88 9.71 11.26 -17.29
N ILE A 89 9.10 11.02 -18.45
CA ILE A 89 8.75 12.07 -19.42
C ILE A 89 7.23 12.25 -19.43
N SER A 90 6.72 13.39 -18.96
CA SER A 90 5.27 13.65 -18.94
C SER A 90 4.68 13.72 -20.36
N ALA A 91 3.36 13.62 -20.47
CA ALA A 91 2.64 13.84 -21.74
C ALA A 91 2.90 15.23 -22.36
N LYS A 92 3.37 16.21 -21.57
CA LYS A 92 3.77 17.55 -22.03
C LYS A 92 5.27 17.65 -22.36
N GLY A 93 6.03 16.58 -22.19
CA GLY A 93 7.47 16.53 -22.45
C GLY A 93 8.34 17.01 -21.28
N GLU A 94 7.76 17.20 -20.09
CA GLU A 94 8.52 17.60 -18.91
C GLU A 94 9.31 16.41 -18.35
N LEU A 95 10.53 16.68 -17.87
CA LEU A 95 11.43 15.65 -17.37
C LEU A 95 11.42 15.65 -15.83
N PHE A 96 11.11 14.51 -15.25
CA PHE A 96 11.21 14.27 -13.82
C PHE A 96 12.28 13.21 -13.59
N THR A 97 13.24 13.47 -12.71
CA THR A 97 14.32 12.53 -12.41
C THR A 97 14.09 11.88 -11.05
N GLY A 98 14.26 10.56 -10.97
CA GLY A 98 14.07 9.75 -9.76
C GLY A 98 15.30 8.93 -9.41
N GLU A 99 15.32 8.40 -8.19
CA GLU A 99 16.40 7.56 -7.67
C GLU A 99 16.38 6.17 -8.31
N SER A 100 17.51 5.73 -8.87
CA SER A 100 17.65 4.46 -9.59
C SER A 100 18.10 3.29 -8.71
N GLY A 101 17.92 3.40 -7.39
CA GLY A 101 18.45 2.45 -6.41
C GLY A 101 19.98 2.44 -6.41
N ASN A 102 20.59 1.27 -6.34
CA ASN A 102 22.05 1.13 -6.38
C ASN A 102 22.59 0.72 -7.76
N ALA A 103 21.76 0.78 -8.81
CA ALA A 103 22.10 0.34 -10.17
C ALA A 103 23.44 0.90 -10.67
N LYS A 104 23.69 2.19 -10.44
CA LYS A 104 24.96 2.84 -10.80
C LYS A 104 26.17 2.19 -10.14
N ALA A 105 26.09 1.96 -8.84
CA ALA A 105 27.18 1.41 -8.04
C ALA A 105 27.48 -0.06 -8.42
N LYS A 106 26.56 -0.72 -9.12
CA LYS A 106 26.66 -2.12 -9.53
C LYS A 106 26.85 -2.29 -11.04
N ALA A 107 26.96 -1.22 -11.83
CA ALA A 107 27.06 -1.30 -13.29
C ALA A 107 28.27 -2.10 -13.81
N ASP A 108 29.37 -2.14 -13.04
CA ASP A 108 30.57 -2.94 -13.36
C ASP A 108 30.48 -4.41 -12.92
N LEU A 109 29.43 -4.74 -12.16
CA LEU A 109 29.20 -6.07 -11.60
C LEU A 109 28.02 -6.78 -12.26
N VAL A 110 26.91 -6.08 -12.50
CA VAL A 110 25.68 -6.63 -13.07
C VAL A 110 25.04 -5.63 -14.01
N LYS A 111 24.58 -6.11 -15.17
CA LYS A 111 23.91 -5.35 -16.22
C LYS A 111 22.60 -6.06 -16.57
N LEU A 112 21.49 -5.34 -16.49
CA LEU A 112 20.18 -5.87 -16.90
C LEU A 112 19.87 -5.43 -18.33
N ASN A 113 19.38 -6.38 -19.13
CA ASN A 113 18.93 -6.11 -20.50
C ASN A 113 17.41 -5.90 -20.57
N SER A 114 16.70 -6.52 -19.62
CA SER A 114 15.25 -6.70 -19.64
C SER A 114 14.49 -5.63 -18.85
N ILE A 115 15.18 -4.90 -17.96
CA ILE A 115 14.54 -4.05 -16.94
C ILE A 115 15.33 -2.76 -16.71
N ILE A 116 14.60 -1.64 -16.64
CA ILE A 116 15.07 -0.36 -16.08
C ILE A 116 14.31 -0.03 -14.79
N PRO A 117 14.84 0.84 -13.91
CA PRO A 117 14.13 1.26 -12.70
C PRO A 117 12.75 1.84 -13.01
N TYR A 118 11.79 1.52 -12.14
CA TYR A 118 10.36 1.86 -12.22
C TYR A 118 9.63 1.32 -13.44
N GLN A 119 10.24 0.41 -14.21
CA GLN A 119 9.54 -0.26 -15.29
C GLN A 119 8.32 -1.01 -14.74
N LYS A 120 7.22 -0.93 -15.49
CA LYS A 120 6.01 -1.67 -15.21
C LYS A 120 6.20 -3.14 -15.57
N ILE A 121 5.95 -4.03 -14.62
CA ILE A 121 6.14 -5.48 -14.77
C ILE A 121 4.84 -6.26 -14.56
N SER A 122 4.76 -7.44 -15.18
CA SER A 122 3.65 -8.39 -15.07
C SER A 122 4.18 -9.79 -14.81
N SER A 123 3.37 -10.65 -14.19
CA SER A 123 3.69 -12.04 -13.88
C SER A 123 3.15 -12.97 -14.97
N PRO A 124 3.91 -13.99 -15.42
CA PRO A 124 5.32 -14.23 -15.12
C PRO A 124 6.24 -13.24 -15.85
N MET A 125 7.43 -13.02 -15.30
CA MET A 125 8.42 -12.12 -15.87
C MET A 125 9.71 -12.86 -16.24
N LEU A 126 10.16 -12.69 -17.48
CA LEU A 126 11.49 -13.08 -17.91
C LEU A 126 12.49 -11.98 -17.58
N ILE A 127 13.52 -12.33 -16.81
CA ILE A 127 14.62 -11.45 -16.44
C ILE A 127 15.88 -12.00 -17.10
N SER A 128 16.60 -11.14 -17.79
CA SER A 128 17.89 -11.44 -18.42
C SER A 128 18.86 -10.28 -18.33
N GLY A 129 20.14 -10.63 -18.35
CA GLY A 129 21.24 -9.69 -18.19
C GLY A 129 22.59 -10.39 -18.24
N GLN A 130 23.60 -9.71 -17.71
CA GLN A 130 24.95 -10.24 -17.52
C GLN A 130 25.43 -9.90 -16.10
N ALA A 131 26.13 -10.81 -15.45
CA ALA A 131 26.77 -10.58 -14.17
C ALA A 131 28.23 -11.04 -14.24
N ARG A 132 29.12 -10.43 -13.45
CA ARG A 132 30.50 -10.92 -13.31
C ARG A 132 30.47 -12.37 -12.84
N GLY A 133 31.35 -13.24 -13.33
CA GLY A 133 31.36 -14.66 -12.93
C GLY A 133 31.47 -14.86 -11.41
N THR A 134 32.08 -13.91 -10.69
CA THR A 134 32.13 -13.87 -9.21
C THR A 134 30.78 -13.70 -8.52
N TRP A 135 29.70 -13.35 -9.24
CA TRP A 135 28.34 -13.31 -8.70
C TRP A 135 27.69 -14.69 -8.57
N PHE A 136 28.19 -15.66 -9.33
CA PHE A 136 27.65 -17.00 -9.41
C PHE A 136 28.34 -17.92 -8.40
N PHE A 137 27.57 -18.83 -7.84
CA PHE A 137 28.08 -20.04 -7.21
C PHE A 137 27.36 -21.24 -7.84
N GLU A 138 28.12 -22.27 -8.19
CA GLU A 138 27.62 -23.42 -8.98
C GLU A 138 26.88 -22.99 -10.27
N GLY A 139 27.29 -21.86 -10.87
CA GLY A 139 26.69 -21.32 -12.09
C GLY A 139 25.31 -20.68 -11.89
N SER A 140 24.95 -20.32 -10.66
CA SER A 140 23.66 -19.69 -10.37
C SER A 140 23.73 -18.63 -9.27
N PHE A 141 22.68 -17.81 -9.17
CA PHE A 141 22.46 -16.90 -8.04
C PHE A 141 20.97 -16.57 -7.87
N PRO A 142 20.52 -16.20 -6.65
CA PRO A 142 19.11 -15.90 -6.38
C PRO A 142 18.67 -14.52 -6.88
N ILE A 143 17.44 -14.46 -7.40
CA ILE A 143 16.72 -13.23 -7.74
C ILE A 143 15.37 -13.23 -7.02
N MET A 144 15.02 -12.11 -6.41
CA MET A 144 13.80 -11.94 -5.62
C MET A 144 13.01 -10.73 -6.12
N ILE A 145 11.69 -10.83 -6.02
CA ILE A 145 10.75 -9.73 -6.22
C ILE A 145 10.06 -9.49 -4.88
N THR A 146 10.10 -8.24 -4.43
CA THR A 146 9.48 -7.79 -3.18
C THR A 146 8.33 -6.84 -3.47
N ASP A 147 7.38 -6.76 -2.54
CA ASP A 147 6.37 -5.70 -2.55
C ASP A 147 6.90 -4.43 -1.86
N TRP A 148 5.99 -3.49 -1.60
CA TRP A 148 6.29 -2.18 -0.99
C TRP A 148 6.81 -2.25 0.44
N ASP A 149 6.54 -3.33 1.18
CA ASP A 149 6.97 -3.51 2.58
C ASP A 149 8.25 -4.37 2.70
N GLY A 150 8.75 -4.85 1.58
CA GLY A 150 9.93 -5.72 1.50
C GLY A 150 9.61 -7.21 1.60
N LYS A 151 8.32 -7.60 1.71
CA LYS A 151 7.92 -8.99 1.65
C LYS A 151 8.23 -9.57 0.28
N ILE A 152 8.91 -10.70 0.27
CA ILE A 152 9.20 -11.45 -0.94
C ILE A 152 7.91 -12.08 -1.47
N ILE A 153 7.54 -11.73 -2.70
CA ILE A 153 6.32 -12.18 -3.40
C ILE A 153 6.64 -12.99 -4.67
N GLY A 154 7.91 -13.09 -5.04
CA GLY A 154 8.41 -13.97 -6.10
C GLY A 154 9.90 -14.24 -5.94
N GLN A 155 10.34 -15.42 -6.32
CA GLN A 155 11.75 -15.82 -6.28
C GLN A 155 12.09 -16.69 -7.48
N GLY A 156 13.32 -16.60 -7.93
CA GLY A 156 13.87 -17.47 -8.96
C GLY A 156 15.38 -17.60 -8.81
N VAL A 157 15.94 -18.61 -9.46
CA VAL A 157 17.37 -18.86 -9.52
C VAL A 157 17.84 -18.56 -10.94
N ALA A 158 18.61 -17.48 -11.10
CA ALA A 158 19.22 -17.14 -12.37
C ALA A 158 20.34 -18.12 -12.68
N LYS A 159 20.32 -18.66 -13.90
CA LYS A 159 21.33 -19.59 -14.38
C LYS A 159 22.27 -18.86 -15.32
N ALA A 160 23.57 -19.10 -15.15
CA ALA A 160 24.58 -18.70 -16.12
C ALA A 160 24.30 -19.37 -17.47
N ASP A 161 24.50 -18.61 -18.54
CA ASP A 161 24.51 -19.10 -19.92
C ASP A 161 25.95 -19.10 -20.43
N GLY A 162 26.70 -20.13 -20.04
CA GLY A 162 28.11 -20.32 -20.38
C GLY A 162 29.01 -20.56 -19.18
N GLU A 163 30.32 -20.45 -19.41
CA GLU A 163 31.36 -20.61 -18.40
C GLU A 163 31.30 -19.46 -17.38
N TRP A 164 31.06 -19.80 -16.11
CA TRP A 164 30.86 -18.82 -15.03
C TRP A 164 32.09 -18.62 -14.15
N MET A 165 33.08 -19.53 -14.19
CA MET A 165 34.32 -19.44 -13.42
C MET A 165 35.30 -18.43 -14.05
N THR A 166 34.87 -17.19 -14.17
CA THR A 166 35.60 -16.08 -14.79
C THR A 166 35.39 -14.78 -14.01
N GLU A 167 36.25 -13.81 -14.24
CA GLU A 167 36.04 -12.42 -13.80
C GLU A 167 35.24 -11.61 -14.85
N ASP A 168 34.96 -12.19 -16.01
CA ASP A 168 34.21 -11.52 -17.08
C ASP A 168 32.69 -11.53 -16.85
N PHE A 169 31.99 -10.77 -17.69
CA PHE A 169 30.53 -10.76 -17.73
C PHE A 169 29.99 -12.04 -18.37
N VAL A 170 29.13 -12.72 -17.63
CA VAL A 170 28.48 -13.98 -18.01
C VAL A 170 26.98 -13.72 -18.14
N PRO A 171 26.35 -14.03 -19.29
CA PRO A 171 24.92 -13.87 -19.46
C PRO A 171 24.13 -14.77 -18.51
N PHE A 172 22.94 -14.33 -18.12
CA PHE A 172 22.01 -15.11 -17.32
C PHE A 172 20.56 -14.86 -17.73
N TYR A 173 19.70 -15.80 -17.34
CA TYR A 173 18.25 -15.65 -17.46
C TYR A 173 17.50 -16.37 -16.33
N VAL A 174 16.31 -15.88 -16.03
CA VAL A 174 15.34 -16.54 -15.14
C VAL A 174 13.92 -16.12 -15.50
N SER A 175 12.95 -17.02 -15.34
CA SER A 175 11.53 -16.67 -15.37
C SER A 175 10.99 -16.73 -13.95
N ILE A 176 10.42 -15.63 -13.45
CA ILE A 176 9.87 -15.53 -12.10
C ILE A 176 8.36 -15.30 -12.19
N THR A 177 7.61 -16.20 -11.55
CA THR A 177 6.20 -15.99 -11.23
C THR A 177 6.12 -15.34 -9.86
N PHE A 178 5.29 -14.31 -9.74
CA PHE A 178 5.03 -13.61 -8.49
C PHE A 178 3.54 -13.27 -8.32
N GLU A 179 3.12 -13.09 -7.07
CA GLU A 179 1.79 -12.62 -6.71
C GLU A 179 1.72 -11.10 -6.84
N LYS A 180 0.66 -10.57 -7.48
CA LYS A 180 0.47 -9.11 -7.58
C LYS A 180 0.10 -8.54 -6.19
N PRO A 181 0.80 -7.53 -5.67
CA PRO A 181 0.45 -6.91 -4.40
C PRO A 181 -0.87 -6.14 -4.49
N THR A 182 -1.65 -6.16 -3.40
CA THR A 182 -3.02 -5.61 -3.36
C THR A 182 -3.10 -4.18 -2.86
N VAL A 183 -2.14 -3.73 -2.03
CA VAL A 183 -2.18 -2.42 -1.36
C VAL A 183 -1.50 -1.35 -2.20
N TYR A 184 -0.19 -1.51 -2.42
CA TYR A 184 0.61 -0.62 -3.26
C TYR A 184 1.22 -1.40 -4.42
N ASN A 185 1.46 -0.70 -5.54
CA ASN A 185 1.97 -1.29 -6.77
C ASN A 185 3.45 -0.99 -7.00
N ASN A 186 4.21 -0.63 -5.97
CA ASN A 186 5.66 -0.50 -6.01
C ASN A 186 6.32 -1.67 -5.28
N GLY A 187 7.57 -1.94 -5.61
CA GLY A 187 8.40 -2.93 -4.95
C GLY A 187 9.82 -2.89 -5.48
N SER A 188 10.61 -3.92 -5.18
CA SER A 188 11.99 -4.03 -5.65
C SER A 188 12.28 -5.39 -6.29
N LEU A 189 13.00 -5.36 -7.40
CA LEU A 189 13.72 -6.50 -7.94
C LEU A 189 15.11 -6.52 -7.33
N ILE A 190 15.48 -7.65 -6.72
CA ILE A 190 16.73 -7.82 -5.99
C ILE A 190 17.49 -8.99 -6.62
N LEU A 191 18.66 -8.71 -7.20
CA LEU A 191 19.61 -9.72 -7.61
C LEU A 191 20.64 -9.82 -6.50
N LYS A 192 20.75 -10.98 -5.86
CA LYS A 192 21.68 -11.18 -4.75
C LYS A 192 22.83 -12.07 -5.23
N LYS A 193 24.06 -11.60 -5.04
CA LYS A 193 25.27 -12.39 -5.27
C LYS A 193 25.20 -13.66 -4.42
N ASP A 194 25.49 -14.80 -5.02
CA ASP A 194 25.51 -16.04 -4.24
C ASP A 194 26.74 -16.08 -3.32
N ASN A 195 26.49 -16.43 -2.06
CA ASN A 195 27.48 -16.36 -0.99
C ASN A 195 27.38 -17.63 -0.11
N PRO A 196 27.94 -18.77 -0.58
CA PRO A 196 27.89 -20.04 0.15
C PRO A 196 28.59 -19.98 1.52
N SER A 197 29.50 -19.02 1.72
CA SER A 197 30.21 -18.82 3.00
C SER A 197 29.33 -18.21 4.09
N GLY A 198 28.25 -17.52 3.72
CA GLY A 198 27.39 -16.76 4.63
C GLY A 198 28.07 -15.58 5.32
N LEU A 199 29.30 -15.21 4.94
CA LEU A 199 30.03 -14.10 5.54
C LEU A 199 29.53 -12.76 4.98
N PRO A 200 29.15 -11.78 5.83
CA PRO A 200 28.63 -10.49 5.38
C PRO A 200 29.58 -9.71 4.46
N ALA A 201 30.90 -9.91 4.60
CA ALA A 201 31.90 -9.26 3.76
C ALA A 201 31.82 -9.69 2.27
N ASN A 202 31.16 -10.82 1.98
CA ASN A 202 30.98 -11.36 0.64
C ASN A 202 29.59 -11.09 0.07
N ASP A 203 28.67 -10.54 0.88
CA ASP A 203 27.33 -10.20 0.44
C ASP A 203 27.36 -9.02 -0.52
N ASP A 204 26.60 -9.16 -1.61
CA ASP A 204 26.33 -8.05 -2.51
C ASP A 204 24.93 -8.20 -3.12
N ALA A 205 24.30 -7.08 -3.45
CA ALA A 205 22.99 -7.06 -4.07
C ALA A 205 22.85 -5.87 -5.02
N LEU A 206 22.14 -6.10 -6.13
CA LEU A 206 21.64 -5.08 -7.03
C LEU A 206 20.14 -4.97 -6.76
N GLU A 207 19.69 -3.75 -6.44
CA GLU A 207 18.30 -3.44 -6.14
C GLU A 207 17.77 -2.43 -7.16
N ILE A 208 16.71 -2.85 -7.86
CA ILE A 208 16.04 -2.05 -8.88
C ILE A 208 14.59 -1.82 -8.42
N PRO A 209 14.16 -0.57 -8.21
CA PRO A 209 12.76 -0.30 -7.91
C PRO A 209 11.91 -0.66 -9.15
N ILE A 210 10.73 -1.21 -8.93
CA ILE A 210 9.81 -1.69 -9.98
C ILE A 210 8.39 -1.26 -9.69
N VAL A 211 7.53 -1.30 -10.71
CA VAL A 211 6.10 -1.02 -10.59
C VAL A 211 5.30 -2.21 -11.10
N PHE A 212 4.30 -2.67 -10.35
CA PHE A 212 3.42 -3.75 -10.76
C PHE A 212 2.30 -3.23 -11.66
N SER A 213 2.05 -3.93 -12.77
CA SER A 213 0.92 -3.64 -13.65
C SER A 213 -0.41 -3.93 -12.95
N ARG A 214 -1.32 -2.95 -12.99
CA ARG A 214 -2.73 -3.11 -12.66
C ARG A 214 -3.47 -3.29 -13.99
N GLU A 215 -3.92 -4.51 -14.27
CA GLU A 215 -4.87 -4.76 -15.36
C GLU A 215 -6.28 -4.47 -14.86
#